data_AF-A0A0C9LVU0-F1
#
_entry.id   AF-A0A0C9LVU0-F1
#
_cell.length_a   1.000
_cell.length_b   1.000
_cell.length_c   1.000
_cell.angle_alpha   90.00
_cell.angle_beta   90.00
_cell.angle_gamma   90.00
#
_symmetry.space_group_name_H-M   'P 1'
#
loop_
_entity.id
_entity.type
_entity.pdbx_description
1 polymer ?
#
loop_
_entity_poly.entity_id
_entity_poly.type
_entity_poly.pdbx_seq_one_letter_code
_entity_poly.pdbx_strand_id
1 'polypeptide(L)'
;MQPTATLRAVHKPLIRFLGPRANLWKDAPQHTGPHPLTPPNLVKHVPEASKPAAATPTKAASSQQQGVLEFSQLAAKYKRAPISEAEMEAIESGGATFII
;
A
#
# COMPACT_ATOMS: atom_id res chain seq x y z
N MET A 1 -17.49 -12.92 42.64
CA MET A 1 -16.79 -12.97 41.34
C MET A 1 -15.73 -11.89 41.35
N GLN A 2 -14.45 -12.27 41.31
CA GLN A 2 -13.34 -11.30 41.26
C GLN A 2 -13.14 -10.85 39.81
N PRO A 3 -13.08 -9.54 39.51
CA PRO A 3 -12.82 -9.07 38.16
C PRO A 3 -11.32 -9.21 37.83
N THR A 4 -11.00 -10.07 36.88
CA THR A 4 -9.64 -10.21 36.33
C THR A 4 -9.28 -9.00 35.48
N ALA A 5 -8.44 -8.11 36.01
CA ALA A 5 -7.89 -6.99 35.25
C ALA A 5 -6.85 -7.53 34.24
N THR A 6 -7.25 -7.64 32.98
CA THR A 6 -6.33 -7.97 31.89
C THR A 6 -5.48 -6.73 31.56
N LEU A 7 -4.22 -6.75 31.97
CA LEU A 7 -3.20 -5.76 31.57
C LEU A 7 -2.87 -5.95 30.09
N ARG A 8 -3.68 -5.37 29.19
CA ARG A 8 -3.30 -5.26 27.78
C ARG A 8 -2.12 -4.30 27.70
N ALA A 9 -0.96 -4.80 27.26
CA ALA A 9 0.19 -3.96 26.97
C ALA A 9 -0.24 -2.88 25.96
N VAL A 10 -0.24 -1.62 26.42
CA VAL A 10 -0.64 -0.48 25.60
C VAL A 10 0.42 -0.30 24.52
N HIS A 11 0.10 -0.70 23.29
CA HIS A 11 0.99 -0.59 22.13
C HIS A 11 1.41 0.88 21.95
N LYS A 12 2.70 1.16 22.22
CA LYS A 12 3.29 2.48 22.00
C LYS A 12 3.85 2.51 20.58
N PRO A 13 3.36 3.38 19.69
CA PRO A 13 3.91 3.49 18.35
C PRO A 13 5.36 3.96 18.43
N LEU A 14 6.24 3.32 17.64
CA LEU A 14 7.66 3.69 17.56
C LEU A 14 7.89 5.02 16.83
N ILE A 15 6.89 5.52 16.09
CA ILE A 15 6.95 6.83 15.44
C ILE A 15 6.58 7.94 16.44
N ARG A 16 7.46 8.95 16.55
CA ARG A 16 7.19 10.17 17.31
C ARG A 16 6.65 11.23 16.36
N PHE A 17 5.42 11.68 16.59
CA PHE A 17 4.87 12.82 15.85
C PHE A 17 5.55 14.10 16.35
N LEU A 18 6.44 14.67 15.54
CA LEU A 18 7.18 15.89 15.86
C LEU A 18 6.33 17.18 15.70
N GLY A 19 5.00 17.05 15.59
CA GLY A 19 4.09 18.16 15.35
C GLY A 19 4.03 18.62 13.89
N PRO A 20 3.49 19.81 13.61
CA PRO A 20 3.33 20.33 12.25
C PRO A 20 4.65 20.40 11.48
N ARG A 21 4.65 19.92 10.23
CA ARG A 21 5.83 19.91 9.36
C ARG A 21 6.42 21.30 9.11
N ALA A 22 5.61 22.35 9.21
CA ALA A 22 6.04 23.75 9.16
C ALA A 22 7.09 24.10 10.24
N ASN A 23 7.06 23.44 11.39
CA ASN A 23 8.01 23.68 12.47
C ASN A 23 9.35 22.94 12.25
N LEU A 24 9.38 21.96 11.34
CA LEU A 24 10.56 21.16 11.03
C LEU A 24 11.38 21.75 9.88
N TRP A 25 10.72 22.44 8.96
CA TRP A 25 11.35 23.06 7.80
C TRP A 25 11.53 24.55 8.07
N LYS A 26 12.72 24.92 8.54
CA LYS A 26 13.08 26.31 8.81
C LYS A 26 13.41 27.09 7.53
N ASP A 27 13.95 26.37 6.55
CA ASP A 27 14.37 26.94 5.27
C ASP A 27 13.33 26.69 4.19
N ALA A 28 13.16 27.67 3.31
CA ALA A 28 12.36 27.48 2.10
C ALA A 28 13.01 26.39 1.23
N PRO A 29 12.22 25.50 0.60
CA PRO A 29 12.75 24.54 -0.37
C PRO A 29 13.59 25.25 -1.45
N GLN A 30 14.70 24.63 -1.84
CA GLN A 30 15.66 25.21 -2.79
C GLN A 30 15.04 25.55 -4.17
N HIS A 31 13.93 24.92 -4.54
CA HIS A 31 13.10 25.36 -5.66
C HIS A 31 11.63 25.10 -5.38
N THR A 32 10.76 25.89 -6.02
CA THR A 32 9.32 25.67 -6.09
C THR A 32 8.95 25.19 -7.48
N GLY A 33 8.16 24.11 -7.59
CA GLY A 33 7.77 23.52 -8.88
C GLY A 33 8.63 22.30 -9.28
N PRO A 34 8.59 21.85 -10.54
CA PRO A 34 9.38 20.72 -11.02
C PRO A 34 10.88 20.94 -10.78
N HIS A 35 11.59 19.88 -10.38
CA HIS A 35 13.04 19.94 -10.18
C HIS A 35 13.73 20.32 -11.50
N PRO A 36 14.81 21.13 -11.50
CA PRO A 36 15.49 21.54 -12.73
C PRO A 36 15.97 20.36 -13.61
N LEU A 37 16.22 19.20 -12.99
CA LEU A 37 16.59 17.96 -13.68
C LEU A 37 15.40 17.12 -14.17
N THR A 38 14.14 17.58 -14.03
CA THR A 38 13.01 16.83 -14.56
C THR A 38 13.09 16.79 -16.09
N PRO A 39 13.02 15.61 -16.71
CA PRO A 39 13.10 15.50 -18.16
C PRO A 39 11.94 16.27 -18.81
N PRO A 40 12.22 17.03 -19.89
CA PRO A 40 11.16 17.67 -20.67
C PRO A 40 10.27 16.55 -21.24
N ASN A 41 8.95 16.68 -21.09
CA ASN A 41 7.89 15.72 -21.49
C ASN A 41 7.48 14.62 -20.48
N LEU A 42 7.79 14.74 -19.19
CA LEU A 42 7.34 13.75 -18.18
C LEU A 42 5.80 13.55 -18.18
N VAL A 43 5.03 14.62 -18.39
CA VAL A 43 3.55 14.60 -18.43
C VAL A 43 2.98 13.71 -19.55
N LYS A 44 3.75 13.46 -20.62
CA LYS A 44 3.29 12.60 -21.73
C LYS A 44 3.43 11.11 -21.43
N HIS A 45 4.33 10.75 -20.52
CA HIS A 45 4.70 9.36 -20.25
C HIS A 45 4.32 8.88 -18.85
N VAL A 46 3.98 9.79 -17.94
CA VAL A 46 3.54 9.48 -16.58
C VAL A 46 2.17 10.11 -16.36
N PRO A 47 1.12 9.33 -16.03
CA PRO A 47 -0.18 9.88 -15.70
C PRO A 47 -0.04 10.77 -14.46
N GLU A 48 -0.46 12.03 -14.60
CA GLU A 48 -0.46 12.99 -13.50
C GLU A 48 -1.46 12.52 -12.43
N ALA A 49 -1.05 12.52 -11.16
CA ALA A 49 -1.90 12.06 -10.07
C ALA A 49 -3.16 12.96 -10.02
N SER A 50 -4.32 12.39 -10.32
CA SER A 50 -5.57 13.11 -10.35
C SER A 50 -5.89 13.68 -8.97
N LYS A 51 -6.18 14.98 -8.93
CA LYS A 51 -6.73 15.68 -7.77
C LYS A 51 -7.95 14.91 -7.24
N PRO A 52 -8.16 14.75 -5.91
CA PRO A 52 -9.24 13.94 -5.40
C PRO A 52 -10.60 14.60 -5.72
N ALA A 53 -11.22 14.17 -6.82
CA ALA A 53 -12.62 14.42 -7.09
C ALA A 53 -13.44 13.41 -6.29
N ALA A 54 -14.44 13.91 -5.56
CA ALA A 54 -15.34 13.10 -4.74
C ALA A 54 -15.93 11.96 -5.58
N ALA A 55 -15.79 10.73 -5.09
CA ALA A 55 -16.28 9.53 -5.75
C ALA A 55 -17.81 9.53 -5.77
N THR A 56 -18.40 9.67 -6.95
CA THR A 56 -19.78 9.26 -7.22
C THR A 56 -19.77 7.83 -7.78
N PRO A 57 -20.64 6.93 -7.29
CA PRO A 57 -20.68 5.56 -7.80
C PRO A 57 -21.42 5.53 -9.13
N THR A 58 -20.71 5.41 -10.24
CA THR A 58 -21.32 5.14 -11.54
C THR A 58 -21.51 3.63 -11.73
N LYS A 59 -22.79 3.26 -11.81
CA LYS A 59 -23.34 1.95 -12.15
C LYS A 59 -22.67 1.34 -13.38
N ALA A 60 -22.39 0.05 -13.31
CA ALA A 60 -21.74 -0.77 -14.33
C ALA A 60 -22.43 -0.65 -15.70
N ALA A 61 -21.64 -0.30 -16.70
CA ALA A 61 -21.96 -0.50 -18.11
C ALA A 61 -20.74 -1.14 -18.78
N SER A 62 -20.97 -2.31 -19.37
CA SER A 62 -20.02 -3.13 -20.10
C SER A 62 -19.59 -2.47 -21.41
N SER A 63 -18.33 -2.08 -21.52
CA SER A 63 -17.55 -2.13 -22.76
C SER A 63 -16.07 -1.94 -22.43
N GLN A 64 -15.23 -2.71 -23.13
CA GLN A 64 -13.80 -2.82 -22.92
C GLN A 64 -13.11 -1.44 -22.93
N GLN A 65 -12.74 -0.94 -21.75
CA GLN A 65 -11.77 0.15 -21.62
C GLN A 65 -10.37 -0.49 -21.67
N GLN A 66 -9.59 -0.21 -22.71
CA GLN A 66 -8.22 -0.74 -22.95
C GLN A 66 -7.16 -0.39 -21.87
N GLY A 67 -7.54 -0.11 -20.62
CA GLY A 67 -6.63 0.25 -19.54
C GLY A 67 -6.93 -0.35 -18.17
N VAL A 68 -8.09 -1.01 -17.98
CA VAL A 68 -8.47 -1.58 -16.68
C VAL A 68 -8.77 -3.07 -16.86
N LEU A 69 -7.83 -3.92 -16.46
CA LEU A 69 -8.01 -5.36 -16.42
C LEU A 69 -8.65 -5.74 -15.08
N GLU A 70 -9.82 -6.37 -15.13
CA GLU A 70 -10.42 -6.99 -13.95
C GLU A 70 -9.58 -8.19 -13.49
N PHE A 71 -9.55 -8.45 -12.18
CA PHE A 71 -8.76 -9.55 -11.60
C PHE A 71 -9.08 -10.92 -12.21
N SER A 72 -10.34 -11.13 -12.60
CA SER A 72 -10.80 -12.35 -13.29
C SER A 72 -10.10 -12.56 -14.64
N GLN A 73 -9.78 -11.48 -15.34
CA GLN A 73 -9.16 -11.46 -16.68
C GLN A 73 -7.64 -11.66 -16.63
N LEU A 74 -7.02 -11.63 -15.44
CA LEU A 74 -5.59 -11.86 -15.30
C LEU A 74 -5.22 -13.30 -15.64
N ALA A 75 -4.08 -13.47 -16.32
CA ALA A 75 -3.49 -14.78 -16.56
C ALA A 75 -3.17 -15.48 -15.23
N ALA A 76 -3.21 -16.82 -15.22
CA ALA A 76 -3.00 -17.63 -14.01
C ALA A 76 -1.69 -17.31 -13.28
N LYS A 77 -0.61 -16.99 -14.01
CA LYS A 77 0.69 -16.61 -13.44
C LYS A 77 0.67 -15.34 -12.59
N TYR A 78 -0.32 -14.47 -12.78
CA TYR A 78 -0.52 -13.24 -11.99
C TYR A 78 -1.55 -13.43 -10.88
N LYS A 79 -2.22 -14.58 -10.85
CA LYS A 79 -3.13 -14.95 -9.76
C LYS A 79 -2.33 -15.63 -8.67
N ARG A 80 -2.72 -15.39 -7.42
CA ARG A 80 -2.08 -16.04 -6.28
C ARG A 80 -2.41 -17.54 -6.33
N ALA A 81 -1.38 -18.38 -6.26
CA ALA A 81 -1.58 -19.82 -6.19
C ALA A 81 -2.30 -20.18 -4.88
N PRO A 82 -3.22 -21.16 -4.88
CA PRO A 82 -3.77 -21.71 -3.65
C PRO A 82 -2.64 -22.36 -2.85
N ILE A 83 -2.67 -22.20 -1.52
CA ILE A 83 -1.67 -22.82 -0.65
C ILE A 83 -1.88 -24.33 -0.62
N SER A 84 -0.82 -25.10 -0.83
CA SER A 84 -0.83 -26.55 -0.73
C SER A 84 -0.78 -27.01 0.73
N GLU A 85 -1.23 -28.24 1.01
CA GLU A 85 -1.18 -28.82 2.36
C GLU A 85 0.25 -28.88 2.93
N ALA A 86 1.23 -29.21 2.08
CA ALA A 86 2.64 -29.22 2.46
C ALA A 86 3.15 -27.82 2.84
N GLU A 87 2.74 -26.78 2.10
CA GLU A 87 3.07 -25.39 2.46
C GLU A 87 2.38 -24.96 3.75
N MET A 88 1.14 -25.40 3.98
CA MET A 88 0.40 -25.13 5.21
C MET A 88 1.11 -25.73 6.43
N GLU A 89 1.50 -27.00 6.35
CA GLU A 89 2.27 -27.68 7.41
C GLU A 89 3.63 -27.01 7.63
N ALA A 90 4.33 -26.61 6.57
CA ALA A 90 5.60 -25.90 6.68
C ALA A 90 5.46 -24.55 7.41
N ILE A 91 4.36 -23.81 7.18
CA ILE A 91 4.05 -22.57 7.89
C ILE A 91 3.73 -22.85 9.36
N GLU A 92 2.88 -23.84 9.64
CA GLU A 92 2.46 -24.20 11.00
C GLU A 92 3.61 -24.72 11.86
N SER A 93 4.51 -25.52 11.26
CA SER A 93 5.72 -26.02 11.91
C SER A 93 6.84 -24.97 12.02
N GLY A 94 6.66 -23.79 11.43
CA GLY A 94 7.63 -22.70 11.45
C GLY A 94 8.88 -22.95 10.60
N GLY A 95 8.86 -23.96 9.70
CA GLY A 95 9.94 -24.26 8.75
C GLY A 95 11.27 -24.73 9.35
N ALA A 96 11.38 -24.82 10.68
CA ALA A 96 12.61 -25.15 11.40
C ALA A 96 12.64 -26.59 11.93
N THR A 97 11.60 -27.40 11.67
CA THR A 97 11.47 -28.77 12.16
C THR A 97 12.54 -29.74 11.64
N PHE A 98 13.27 -29.39 10.58
CA PHE A 98 14.30 -30.24 9.95
C PHE A 98 15.75 -29.76 10.14
N ILE A 99 16.01 -28.74 10.96
CA ILE A 99 17.38 -28.30 11.27
C ILE A 99 17.84 -29.02 12.53
N ILE A 100 18.61 -30.11 12.37
CA ILE A 100 19.35 -30.83 13.43
C ILE A 100 20.82 -30.42 13.35
#